data_AF-A0A1J4KT15-F1
#
_entry.id   AF-A0A1J4KT15-F1
#
_cell.length_a   1.000
_cell.length_b   1.000
_cell.length_c   1.000
_cell.angle_alpha   90.00
_cell.angle_beta   90.00
_cell.angle_gamma   90.00
#
_symmetry.space_group_name_H-M   'P 1'
#
loop_
_entity.id
_entity.type
_entity.pdbx_description
1 polymer ?
#
loop_
_entity_poly.entity_id
_entity_poly.type
_entity_poly.pdbx_seq_one_letter_code
_entity_poly.pdbx_strand_id
1 'polypeptide(L)'
;MLFLKSSQHLLSNPHSPLYPNDDWKEEEQRKIKNFKTIDGEKTINKRTKKLIRQGILYDQKSKWWMLSTGGDKVLESTKSFWKDIKTKAKSFAYIENPFGVSIDFVHHIPERPRQKIVNFIQLVAHQNKHISYAPIMPRVCSLLLGFVKPMEAYAIIQAMINRSMEDRWYFSLTKEQFLFSSESVRELCIIKCRSVLSHFDAIQLDMAEIFIAFIFTVSLPISCIYTFFDAFLNEGKKVLYRFFIQFIVCEKTGLLKAKNKESVLKVFAEFCEKMKNIDFFRSYLEDAYDRSLSRSRHICPAEVIAQRRASTSISSIPKLADRLHNLFSEGNEMNRNLVGESRASDYLNGQSVLISQEDFSIIHSYLPRIIKSSKLSLCYRLSEDGTSFKSMIASAPSYTPIILLIKTTNGTFGAFLSDPPAKRDKNGRYFGRSSTFVFSLNPAIIYKKQNNFNNLFISIDENEMMVGGPKPAIYLMEGLQTMQSGDCETFESPSFCAPKGDMILDLELLGFQSRSGNHVGSLKI
;
A
#
# COMPACT_ATOMS: atom_id res chain seq x y z
N MET A 1 -9.05 -3.14 -8.46
CA MET A 1 -10.16 -2.26 -8.03
C MET A 1 -10.67 -1.30 -9.11
N LEU A 2 -9.89 -0.91 -10.12
CA LEU A 2 -10.29 0.12 -11.10
C LEU A 2 -11.21 -0.37 -12.26
N PHE A 3 -11.91 -1.50 -12.11
CA PHE A 3 -12.71 -2.12 -13.18
C PHE A 3 -13.92 -2.92 -12.66
N LEU A 4 -14.85 -2.27 -11.96
CA LEU A 4 -16.17 -2.87 -11.72
C LEU A 4 -17.19 -1.95 -12.39
N LYS A 5 -18.13 -2.54 -13.14
CA LYS A 5 -19.01 -1.78 -14.05
C LYS A 5 -20.38 -1.48 -13.46
N SER A 6 -20.83 -2.24 -12.45
CA SER A 6 -22.12 -2.04 -11.77
C SER A 6 -22.27 -2.93 -10.53
N SER A 7 -23.28 -2.68 -9.68
CA SER A 7 -23.66 -3.58 -8.57
C SER A 7 -24.04 -4.99 -9.05
N GLN A 8 -24.65 -5.12 -10.24
CA GLN A 8 -24.97 -6.43 -10.82
C GLN A 8 -23.71 -7.20 -11.24
N HIS A 9 -22.71 -6.51 -11.80
CA HIS A 9 -21.41 -7.10 -12.14
C HIS A 9 -20.59 -7.49 -10.89
N LEU A 10 -20.85 -6.85 -9.75
CA LEU A 10 -20.25 -7.24 -8.47
C LEU A 10 -20.83 -8.54 -7.94
N LEU A 11 -22.15 -8.67 -7.96
CA LEU A 11 -22.89 -9.86 -7.49
C LEU A 11 -22.57 -11.10 -8.34
N SER A 12 -22.32 -10.92 -9.63
CA SER A 12 -22.00 -12.01 -10.56
C SER A 12 -20.52 -12.40 -10.61
N ASN A 13 -19.62 -11.67 -9.93
CA ASN A 13 -18.17 -11.93 -9.97
C ASN A 13 -17.71 -12.71 -8.72
N PRO A 14 -17.42 -14.02 -8.82
CA PRO A 14 -17.01 -14.86 -7.69
C PRO A 14 -15.61 -14.51 -7.14
N HIS A 15 -14.84 -13.66 -7.84
CA HIS A 15 -13.50 -13.21 -7.43
C HIS A 15 -13.46 -11.71 -7.11
N SER A 16 -14.60 -11.09 -6.79
CA SER A 16 -14.63 -9.68 -6.45
C SER A 16 -13.91 -9.43 -5.11
N PRO A 17 -12.88 -8.56 -5.05
CA PRO A 17 -12.24 -8.21 -3.78
C PRO A 17 -13.16 -7.43 -2.84
N LEU A 18 -14.32 -6.95 -3.33
CA LEU A 18 -15.39 -6.35 -2.53
C LEU A 18 -16.33 -7.39 -1.90
N TYR A 19 -16.39 -8.60 -2.46
CA TYR A 19 -17.30 -9.69 -2.06
C TYR A 19 -16.55 -11.02 -2.02
N PRO A 20 -15.64 -11.21 -1.04
CA PRO A 20 -14.80 -12.40 -0.97
C PRO A 20 -15.58 -13.67 -0.60
N ASN A 21 -16.81 -13.54 -0.08
CA ASN A 21 -17.68 -14.65 0.30
C ASN A 21 -19.17 -14.30 0.04
N ASP A 22 -20.06 -15.26 0.26
CA ASP A 22 -21.50 -15.08 0.02
C ASP A 22 -22.17 -14.12 1.01
N ASP A 23 -21.68 -14.01 2.25
CA ASP A 23 -22.19 -13.06 3.25
C ASP A 23 -22.12 -11.60 2.77
N TRP A 24 -21.03 -11.24 2.09
CA TRP A 24 -20.88 -9.90 1.52
C TRP A 24 -21.85 -9.68 0.35
N LYS A 25 -22.23 -10.72 -0.41
CA LYS A 25 -23.25 -10.59 -1.48
C LYS A 25 -24.64 -10.33 -0.90
N GLU A 26 -24.99 -11.00 0.20
CA GLU A 26 -26.22 -10.73 0.94
C GLU A 26 -26.28 -9.30 1.47
N GLU A 27 -25.13 -8.78 1.94
CA GLU A 27 -25.02 -7.38 2.36
C GLU A 27 -25.30 -6.40 1.22
N GLU A 28 -24.84 -6.68 -0.01
CA GLU A 28 -25.19 -5.85 -1.17
C GLU A 28 -26.69 -5.93 -1.51
N GLN A 29 -27.30 -7.11 -1.41
CA GLN A 29 -28.75 -7.28 -1.59
C GLN A 29 -29.55 -6.48 -0.54
N ARG A 30 -29.07 -6.45 0.70
CA ARG A 30 -29.65 -5.63 1.78
C ARG A 30 -29.55 -4.14 1.42
N LYS A 31 -28.41 -3.67 0.93
CA LYS A 31 -28.24 -2.29 0.46
C LYS A 31 -29.19 -1.96 -0.69
N ILE A 32 -29.38 -2.86 -1.65
CA ILE A 32 -30.37 -2.67 -2.73
C ILE A 32 -31.76 -2.44 -2.15
N LYS A 33 -32.22 -3.28 -1.22
CA LYS A 33 -33.53 -3.13 -0.58
C LYS A 33 -33.65 -1.79 0.15
N ASN A 34 -32.63 -1.41 0.92
CA ASN A 34 -32.64 -0.16 1.67
C ASN A 34 -32.70 1.08 0.77
N PHE A 35 -31.85 1.13 -0.27
CA PHE A 35 -31.75 2.29 -1.14
C PHE A 35 -32.92 2.44 -2.10
N LYS A 36 -33.66 1.37 -2.43
CA LYS A 36 -34.97 1.46 -3.09
C LYS A 36 -35.95 2.33 -2.30
N THR A 37 -35.85 2.34 -0.97
CA THR A 37 -36.80 3.08 -0.12
C THR A 37 -36.57 4.60 -0.08
N ILE A 38 -35.45 5.06 -0.65
CA ILE A 38 -35.09 6.47 -0.78
C ILE A 38 -34.84 6.85 -2.24
N ASP A 39 -35.40 6.06 -3.17
CA ASP A 39 -35.32 6.37 -4.59
C ASP A 39 -36.05 7.69 -4.87
N GLY A 40 -35.45 8.52 -5.72
CA GLY A 40 -35.92 9.89 -5.97
C GLY A 40 -35.58 10.95 -4.91
N GLU A 41 -35.06 10.61 -3.72
CA GLU A 41 -34.61 11.62 -2.76
C GLU A 41 -33.47 12.47 -3.34
N LYS A 42 -33.56 13.80 -3.16
CA LYS A 42 -32.59 14.79 -3.65
C LYS A 42 -31.78 15.47 -2.55
N THR A 43 -32.10 15.21 -1.29
CA THR A 43 -31.45 15.83 -0.12
C THR A 43 -31.15 14.77 0.94
N ILE A 44 -30.20 15.05 1.82
CA ILE A 44 -29.82 14.13 2.90
C ILE A 44 -30.64 14.44 4.15
N ASN A 45 -31.69 13.67 4.37
CA ASN A 45 -32.50 13.74 5.58
C ASN A 45 -31.99 12.75 6.66
N LYS A 46 -32.66 12.68 7.82
CA LYS A 46 -32.27 11.78 8.92
C LYS A 46 -32.26 10.30 8.50
N ARG A 47 -33.22 9.87 7.68
CA ARG A 47 -33.34 8.50 7.16
C ARG A 47 -32.20 8.21 6.17
N THR A 48 -32.00 9.07 5.17
CA THR A 48 -30.91 8.96 4.19
C THR A 48 -29.56 8.85 4.91
N LYS A 49 -29.35 9.70 5.91
CA LYS A 49 -28.14 9.72 6.73
C LYS A 49 -27.93 8.38 7.44
N LYS A 50 -28.97 7.75 7.98
CA LYS A 50 -28.88 6.42 8.61
C LYS A 50 -28.47 5.35 7.59
N LEU A 51 -29.00 5.40 6.37
CA LEU A 51 -28.63 4.45 5.31
C LEU A 51 -27.19 4.64 4.82
N ILE A 52 -26.74 5.89 4.65
CA ILE A 52 -25.34 6.20 4.29
C ILE A 52 -24.35 5.60 5.31
N ARG A 53 -24.68 5.67 6.61
CA ARG A 53 -23.85 5.08 7.68
C ARG A 53 -23.71 3.56 7.58
N GLN A 54 -24.67 2.89 6.95
CA GLN A 54 -24.68 1.45 6.72
C GLN A 54 -24.09 1.07 5.34
N GLY A 55 -23.56 2.03 4.60
CA GLY A 55 -22.91 1.83 3.31
C GLY A 55 -23.83 2.07 2.13
N ILE A 56 -23.35 2.86 1.17
CA ILE A 56 -24.05 3.24 -0.06
C ILE A 56 -23.89 2.14 -1.11
N LEU A 57 -24.99 1.81 -1.79
CA LEU A 57 -25.03 0.92 -2.94
C LEU A 57 -24.04 1.36 -4.04
N TYR A 58 -23.31 0.42 -4.65
CA TYR A 58 -22.25 0.72 -5.62
C TYR A 58 -22.68 1.74 -6.68
N ASP A 59 -23.81 1.49 -7.37
CA ASP A 59 -24.30 2.33 -8.47
C ASP A 59 -24.78 3.72 -8.03
N GLN A 60 -25.01 3.92 -6.73
CA GLN A 60 -25.51 5.19 -6.20
C GLN A 60 -24.44 6.02 -5.50
N LYS A 61 -23.19 5.53 -5.40
CA LYS A 61 -22.10 6.24 -4.73
C LYS A 61 -21.84 7.62 -5.35
N SER A 62 -21.78 7.73 -6.68
CA SER A 62 -21.57 9.03 -7.34
C SER A 62 -22.61 10.08 -6.92
N LYS A 63 -23.90 9.72 -7.00
CA LYS A 63 -25.02 10.60 -6.58
C LYS A 63 -24.87 11.03 -5.12
N TRP A 64 -24.72 10.06 -4.21
CA TRP A 64 -24.76 10.35 -2.77
C TRP A 64 -23.49 11.02 -2.27
N TRP A 65 -22.32 10.71 -2.84
CA TRP A 65 -21.08 11.40 -2.51
C TRP A 65 -21.11 12.86 -2.95
N MET A 66 -21.62 13.16 -4.15
CA MET A 66 -21.84 14.53 -4.62
C MET A 66 -22.75 15.31 -3.68
N LEU A 67 -23.92 14.77 -3.34
CA LEU A 67 -24.86 15.42 -2.43
C LEU A 67 -24.30 15.58 -1.01
N SER A 68 -23.51 14.61 -0.54
CA SER A 68 -22.91 14.62 0.80
C SER A 68 -21.88 15.71 0.98
N THR A 69 -21.08 15.98 -0.05
CA THR A 69 -19.99 16.96 0.02
C THR A 69 -20.36 18.32 -0.55
N GLY A 70 -21.49 18.44 -1.27
CA GLY A 70 -21.78 19.61 -2.10
C GLY A 70 -20.97 19.62 -3.40
N GLY A 71 -20.42 18.48 -3.81
CA GLY A 71 -19.64 18.32 -5.04
C GLY A 71 -20.47 18.60 -6.29
N ASP A 72 -21.79 18.41 -6.24
CA ASP A 72 -22.71 18.75 -7.33
C ASP A 72 -22.65 20.24 -7.70
N LYS A 73 -22.54 21.12 -6.70
CA LYS A 73 -22.39 22.57 -6.90
C LYS A 73 -21.04 22.93 -7.52
N VAL A 74 -19.99 22.22 -7.12
CA VAL A 74 -18.62 22.43 -7.66
C VAL A 74 -18.45 21.79 -9.03
N LEU A 75 -19.22 20.75 -9.35
CA LEU A 75 -19.13 20.05 -10.63
C LEU A 75 -19.49 20.95 -11.79
N GLU A 76 -20.50 21.80 -11.64
CA GLU A 76 -20.95 22.69 -12.71
C GLU A 76 -19.87 23.69 -13.13
N SER A 77 -19.19 24.30 -12.15
CA SER A 77 -18.03 25.15 -12.45
C SER A 77 -16.88 24.31 -12.99
N THR A 78 -16.61 23.12 -12.44
CA THR A 78 -15.54 22.23 -12.90
C THR A 78 -15.65 21.89 -14.38
N LYS A 79 -16.87 21.64 -14.90
CA LYS A 79 -17.08 21.29 -16.31
C LYS A 79 -16.52 22.34 -17.28
N SER A 80 -16.62 23.63 -16.95
CA SER A 80 -16.20 24.71 -17.85
C SER A 80 -14.68 24.78 -18.02
N PHE A 81 -13.90 24.43 -16.99
CA PHE A 81 -12.43 24.54 -16.99
C PHE A 81 -11.69 23.20 -16.89
N TRP A 82 -12.40 22.06 -16.86
CA TRP A 82 -11.79 20.74 -16.71
C TRP A 82 -10.77 20.40 -17.82
N LYS A 83 -11.07 20.83 -19.05
CA LYS A 83 -10.17 20.66 -20.21
C LYS A 83 -8.85 21.41 -19.98
N ASP A 84 -8.91 22.60 -19.41
CA ASP A 84 -7.74 23.43 -19.14
C ASP A 84 -6.92 22.87 -17.99
N ILE A 85 -7.57 22.40 -16.92
CA ILE A 85 -6.89 21.69 -15.82
C ILE A 85 -6.13 20.48 -16.35
N LYS A 86 -6.76 19.64 -17.19
CA LYS A 86 -6.11 18.47 -17.78
C LYS A 86 -4.93 18.84 -18.68
N THR A 87 -5.04 19.96 -19.38
CA THR A 87 -3.98 20.43 -20.28
C THR A 87 -2.79 20.92 -19.47
N LYS A 88 -3.03 21.78 -18.48
CA LYS A 88 -2.02 22.28 -17.54
C LYS A 88 -1.37 21.15 -16.72
N ALA A 89 -2.14 20.12 -16.38
CA ALA A 89 -1.63 18.99 -15.61
C ALA A 89 -0.48 18.21 -16.30
N LYS A 90 -0.35 18.32 -17.62
CA LYS A 90 0.76 17.68 -18.36
C LYS A 90 2.11 18.38 -18.13
N SER A 91 2.10 19.65 -17.73
CA SER A 91 3.31 20.45 -17.50
C SER A 91 3.59 20.68 -16.01
N PHE A 92 2.86 20.00 -15.11
CA PHE A 92 3.07 20.12 -13.69
C PHE A 92 4.39 19.46 -13.28
N ALA A 93 5.23 20.20 -12.55
CA ALA A 93 6.40 19.63 -11.89
C ALA A 93 5.95 18.60 -10.84
N TYR A 94 6.70 17.52 -10.67
CA TYR A 94 6.37 16.51 -9.68
C TYR A 94 6.54 17.06 -8.26
N ILE A 95 5.51 16.96 -7.43
CA ILE A 95 5.58 17.28 -6.00
C ILE A 95 5.95 16.00 -5.27
N GLU A 96 7.13 15.96 -4.64
CA GLU A 96 7.63 14.78 -3.93
C GLU A 96 6.68 14.35 -2.80
N ASN A 97 6.30 15.30 -1.95
CA ASN A 97 5.42 15.07 -0.80
C ASN A 97 4.13 15.91 -0.93
N PRO A 98 3.18 15.52 -1.80
CA PRO A 98 1.95 16.27 -1.99
C PRO A 98 1.16 16.29 -0.67
N PHE A 99 0.71 17.48 -0.27
CA PHE A 99 0.08 17.71 1.04
C PHE A 99 0.97 17.38 2.25
N GLY A 100 2.29 17.50 2.10
CA GLY A 100 3.26 17.38 3.18
C GLY A 100 3.50 15.95 3.67
N VAL A 101 3.15 14.93 2.87
CA VAL A 101 3.35 13.52 3.19
C VAL A 101 3.76 12.70 1.97
N SER A 102 4.44 11.58 2.22
CA SER A 102 4.69 10.56 1.21
C SER A 102 3.39 9.87 0.78
N ILE A 103 3.38 9.38 -0.46
CA ILE A 103 2.27 8.62 -1.05
C ILE A 103 2.58 7.13 -1.22
N ASP A 104 3.56 6.59 -0.49
CA ASP A 104 4.03 5.19 -0.60
C ASP A 104 2.93 4.12 -0.48
N PHE A 105 1.79 4.44 0.13
CA PHE A 105 0.64 3.54 0.19
C PHE A 105 0.16 3.09 -1.22
N VAL A 106 0.47 3.84 -2.28
CA VAL A 106 0.14 3.45 -3.66
C VAL A 106 1.10 2.42 -4.24
N HIS A 107 2.23 2.11 -3.60
CA HIS A 107 3.23 1.17 -4.13
C HIS A 107 2.68 -0.25 -4.32
N HIS A 108 1.73 -0.66 -3.47
CA HIS A 108 1.03 -1.94 -3.58
C HIS A 108 -0.02 -1.98 -4.71
N ILE A 109 -0.33 -0.83 -5.33
CA ILE A 109 -1.30 -0.71 -6.42
C ILE A 109 -0.62 -1.04 -7.76
N PRO A 110 -1.29 -1.79 -8.67
CA PRO A 110 -0.77 -2.04 -10.02
C PRO A 110 -0.37 -0.77 -10.77
N GLU A 111 0.62 -0.84 -11.66
CA GLU A 111 1.19 0.33 -12.35
C GLU A 111 0.16 1.24 -13.03
N ARG A 112 -0.68 0.70 -13.91
CA ARG A 112 -1.70 1.51 -14.62
C ARG A 112 -2.66 2.25 -13.67
N PRO A 113 -3.31 1.60 -12.68
CA PRO A 113 -4.14 2.29 -11.70
C PRO A 113 -3.35 3.19 -10.75
N ARG A 114 -2.13 2.81 -10.38
CA ARG A 114 -1.22 3.62 -9.56
C ARG A 114 -0.92 4.95 -10.23
N GLN A 115 -0.52 4.95 -11.50
CA GLN A 115 -0.22 6.19 -12.23
C GLN A 115 -1.44 7.12 -12.30
N LYS A 116 -2.65 6.57 -12.48
CA LYS A 116 -3.89 7.37 -12.47
C LYS A 116 -4.11 8.05 -11.11
N ILE A 117 -3.88 7.33 -10.01
CA ILE A 117 -4.02 7.85 -8.65
C ILE A 117 -2.96 8.91 -8.37
N VAL A 118 -1.69 8.62 -8.67
CA VAL A 118 -0.57 9.56 -8.51
C VAL A 118 -0.83 10.84 -9.29
N ASN A 119 -1.17 10.75 -10.58
CA ASN A 119 -1.46 11.92 -11.41
C ASN A 119 -2.62 12.74 -10.87
N PHE A 120 -3.65 12.09 -10.32
CA PHE A 120 -4.79 12.78 -9.74
C PHE A 120 -4.43 13.48 -8.41
N ILE A 121 -3.64 12.84 -7.55
CA ILE A 121 -3.12 13.46 -6.32
C ILE A 121 -2.27 14.69 -6.66
N GLN A 122 -1.36 14.57 -7.63
CA GLN A 122 -0.53 15.67 -8.12
C GLN A 122 -1.39 16.82 -8.65
N LEU A 123 -2.40 16.52 -9.47
CA LEU A 123 -3.34 17.52 -9.98
C LEU A 123 -4.03 18.28 -8.84
N VAL A 124 -4.60 17.57 -7.86
CA VAL A 124 -5.29 18.22 -6.72
C VAL A 124 -4.31 19.06 -5.89
N ALA A 125 -3.08 18.57 -5.67
CA ALA A 125 -2.06 19.30 -4.94
C ALA A 125 -1.62 20.59 -5.66
N HIS A 126 -1.46 20.56 -6.99
CA HIS A 126 -1.12 21.74 -7.78
C HIS A 126 -2.23 22.80 -7.80
N GLN A 127 -3.49 22.39 -7.76
CA GLN A 127 -4.62 23.32 -7.65
C GLN A 127 -4.75 23.92 -6.25
N ASN A 128 -4.23 23.24 -5.22
CA ASN A 128 -4.42 23.61 -3.81
C ASN A 128 -3.08 23.79 -3.08
N LYS A 129 -2.16 24.57 -3.67
CA LYS A 129 -0.80 24.82 -3.12
C LYS A 129 -0.77 25.48 -1.74
N HIS A 130 -1.88 26.09 -1.31
CA HIS A 130 -2.02 26.68 0.01
C HIS A 130 -2.07 25.63 1.14
N ILE A 131 -2.31 24.36 0.81
CA ILE A 131 -2.38 23.26 1.79
C ILE A 131 -0.96 22.75 2.07
N SER A 132 -0.46 23.04 3.27
CA SER A 132 0.89 22.64 3.68
C SER A 132 0.95 21.22 4.26
N TYR A 133 -0.15 20.73 4.85
CA TYR A 133 -0.18 19.41 5.47
C TYR A 133 -1.59 18.84 5.60
N ALA A 134 -1.87 17.72 4.95
CA ALA A 134 -3.15 17.02 5.02
C ALA A 134 -2.98 15.50 4.75
N PRO A 135 -2.55 14.72 5.74
CA PRO A 135 -2.05 13.34 5.55
C PRO A 135 -3.09 12.34 5.04
N ILE A 136 -4.38 12.59 5.31
CA ILE A 136 -5.47 11.70 4.84
C ILE A 136 -5.88 11.96 3.38
N MET A 137 -5.56 13.15 2.85
CA MET A 137 -6.07 13.59 1.55
C MET A 137 -5.60 12.72 0.37
N PRO A 138 -4.33 12.26 0.29
CA PRO A 138 -3.92 11.30 -0.74
C PRO A 138 -4.78 10.02 -0.77
N ARG A 139 -5.15 9.48 0.40
CA ARG A 139 -6.00 8.28 0.50
C ARG A 139 -7.44 8.57 0.07
N VAL A 140 -7.98 9.73 0.43
CA VAL A 140 -9.31 10.16 -0.07
C VAL A 140 -9.31 10.25 -1.59
N CYS A 141 -8.29 10.86 -2.21
CA CYS A 141 -8.14 10.90 -3.66
C CYS A 141 -8.14 9.49 -4.29
N SER A 142 -7.43 8.54 -3.68
CA SER A 142 -7.40 7.14 -4.12
C SER A 142 -8.77 6.46 -4.02
N LEU A 143 -9.48 6.63 -2.89
CA LEU A 143 -10.80 6.05 -2.64
C LEU A 143 -11.86 6.60 -3.62
N LEU A 144 -11.84 7.91 -3.90
CA LEU A 144 -12.76 8.52 -4.87
C LEU A 144 -12.63 7.88 -6.26
N LEU A 145 -11.39 7.73 -6.75
CA LEU A 145 -11.12 7.12 -8.06
C LEU A 145 -11.50 5.63 -8.15
N GLY A 146 -11.82 4.98 -7.04
CA GLY A 146 -12.35 3.62 -7.03
C GLY A 146 -13.77 3.51 -7.59
N PHE A 147 -14.57 4.60 -7.54
CA PHE A 147 -16.01 4.55 -7.81
C PHE A 147 -16.55 5.70 -8.68
N VAL A 148 -15.85 6.82 -8.77
CA VAL A 148 -16.30 7.99 -9.56
C VAL A 148 -15.28 8.38 -10.61
N LYS A 149 -15.74 9.07 -11.67
CA LYS A 149 -14.87 9.52 -12.76
C LYS A 149 -13.94 10.64 -12.26
N PRO A 150 -12.76 10.86 -12.87
CA PRO A 150 -11.79 11.85 -12.39
C PRO A 150 -12.34 13.28 -12.21
N MET A 151 -13.26 13.72 -13.08
CA MET A 151 -13.89 15.05 -12.96
C MET A 151 -14.83 15.12 -11.74
N GLU A 152 -15.60 14.06 -11.53
CA GLU A 152 -16.49 13.94 -10.37
C GLU A 152 -15.68 13.84 -9.07
N ALA A 153 -14.63 13.01 -9.07
CA ALA A 153 -13.68 12.92 -7.97
C ALA A 153 -13.09 14.29 -7.63
N TYR A 154 -12.70 15.09 -8.64
CA TYR A 154 -12.17 16.42 -8.45
C TYR A 154 -13.20 17.36 -7.81
N ALA A 155 -14.43 17.38 -8.34
CA ALA A 155 -15.48 18.22 -7.79
C ALA A 155 -15.80 17.85 -6.32
N ILE A 156 -15.83 16.55 -6.00
CA ILE A 156 -16.04 16.05 -4.64
C ILE A 156 -14.90 16.49 -3.71
N ILE A 157 -13.63 16.22 -4.05
CA ILE A 157 -12.49 16.58 -3.17
C ILE A 157 -12.35 18.10 -3.05
N GLN A 158 -12.60 18.86 -4.12
CA GLN A 158 -12.53 20.32 -4.08
C GLN A 158 -13.64 20.90 -3.18
N ALA A 159 -14.86 20.35 -3.23
CA ALA A 159 -15.92 20.75 -2.29
C ALA A 159 -15.53 20.46 -0.83
N MET A 160 -14.90 19.31 -0.57
CA MET A 160 -14.40 18.95 0.76
C MET A 160 -13.27 19.88 1.23
N ILE A 161 -12.36 20.29 0.34
CA ILE A 161 -11.29 21.26 0.62
C ILE A 161 -11.91 22.63 0.94
N ASN A 162 -12.82 23.12 0.10
CA ASN A 162 -13.50 24.41 0.29
C ASN A 162 -14.17 24.48 1.66
N ARG A 163 -14.95 23.45 2.01
CA ARG A 163 -15.57 23.37 3.33
C ARG A 163 -14.54 23.30 4.45
N SER A 164 -13.43 22.59 4.26
CA SER A 164 -12.37 22.50 5.27
C SER A 164 -11.65 23.83 5.51
N MET A 165 -11.59 24.72 4.52
CA MET A 165 -11.12 26.11 4.71
C MET A 165 -12.08 26.94 5.57
N GLU A 166 -13.39 26.68 5.49
CA GLU A 166 -14.41 27.40 6.25
C GLU A 166 -14.50 26.94 7.72
N ASP A 167 -14.65 25.63 7.95
CA ASP A 167 -15.00 25.09 9.27
C ASP A 167 -14.20 23.85 9.70
N ARG A 168 -13.18 23.46 8.92
CA ARG A 168 -12.33 22.26 9.15
C ARG A 168 -13.16 20.96 9.21
N TRP A 169 -14.23 20.85 8.42
CA TRP A 169 -15.12 19.69 8.44
C TRP A 169 -14.45 18.36 8.10
N TYR A 170 -13.59 18.33 7.07
CA TYR A 170 -12.97 17.09 6.56
C TYR A 170 -11.48 17.02 6.86
N PHE A 171 -10.73 18.09 6.60
CA PHE A 171 -9.28 18.08 6.62
C PHE A 171 -8.71 19.12 7.58
N SER A 172 -7.61 18.76 8.20
CA SER A 172 -6.61 19.74 8.66
C SER A 172 -5.75 20.11 7.45
N LEU A 173 -5.48 21.40 7.28
CA LEU A 173 -4.75 21.94 6.11
C LEU A 173 -3.32 22.38 6.46
N THR A 174 -2.97 22.38 7.76
CA THR A 174 -1.64 22.68 8.28
C THR A 174 -1.21 21.63 9.31
N LYS A 175 0.10 21.54 9.58
CA LYS A 175 0.67 20.61 10.58
C LYS A 175 0.07 20.88 11.96
N GLU A 176 0.00 22.14 12.35
CA GLU A 176 -0.57 22.58 13.62
C GLU A 176 -2.04 22.14 13.77
N GLN A 177 -2.87 22.38 12.75
CA GLN A 177 -4.27 21.95 12.76
C GLN A 177 -4.42 20.43 12.88
N PHE A 178 -3.52 19.67 12.25
CA PHE A 178 -3.52 18.21 12.34
C PHE A 178 -3.15 17.74 13.74
N LEU A 179 -2.15 18.37 14.37
CA LEU A 179 -1.72 18.05 15.73
C LEU A 179 -2.84 18.32 16.73
N PHE A 180 -3.45 19.50 16.72
CA PHE A 180 -4.56 19.81 17.63
C PHE A 180 -5.76 18.88 17.43
N SER A 181 -6.05 18.54 16.17
CA SER A 181 -7.11 17.57 15.85
C SER A 181 -6.76 16.18 16.39
N SER A 182 -5.50 15.75 16.31
CA SER A 182 -5.06 14.44 16.81
C SER A 182 -5.07 14.40 18.34
N GLU A 183 -4.51 15.41 19.00
CA GLU A 183 -4.47 15.56 20.46
C GLU A 183 -5.87 15.64 21.09
N SER A 184 -6.85 16.21 20.37
CA SER A 184 -8.24 16.27 20.86
C SER A 184 -8.82 14.89 21.20
N VAL A 185 -8.28 13.81 20.62
CA VAL A 185 -8.71 12.43 20.92
C VAL A 185 -8.51 12.08 22.40
N ARG A 186 -7.47 12.63 23.04
CA ARG A 186 -7.21 12.42 24.47
C ARG A 186 -8.40 12.92 25.30
N GLU A 187 -8.88 14.13 25.02
CA GLU A 187 -10.03 14.71 25.73
C GLU A 187 -11.32 13.93 25.49
N LEU A 188 -11.50 13.42 24.26
CA LEU A 188 -12.64 12.55 23.97
C LEU A 188 -12.55 11.23 24.75
N CYS A 189 -11.35 10.65 24.88
CA CYS A 189 -11.11 9.43 25.63
C CYS A 189 -11.24 9.61 27.15
N ILE A 190 -10.97 10.79 27.71
CA ILE A 190 -11.26 11.08 29.14
C ILE A 190 -12.74 10.85 29.43
N ILE A 191 -13.62 11.28 28.53
CA ILE A 191 -15.08 11.19 28.70
C ILE A 191 -15.59 9.78 28.38
N LYS A 192 -15.05 9.14 27.34
CA LYS A 192 -15.64 7.91 26.76
C LYS A 192 -14.91 6.62 27.16
N CYS A 193 -13.60 6.69 27.40
CA CYS A 193 -12.71 5.51 27.52
C CYS A 193 -11.62 5.69 28.59
N ARG A 194 -11.95 6.35 29.73
CA ARG A 194 -10.97 6.78 30.75
C ARG A 194 -10.01 5.70 31.21
N SER A 195 -10.50 4.48 31.43
CA SER A 195 -9.66 3.38 31.92
C SER A 195 -8.52 3.02 30.96
N VAL A 196 -8.77 3.02 29.66
CA VAL A 196 -7.74 2.71 28.65
C VAL A 196 -6.77 3.88 28.53
N LEU A 197 -7.26 5.12 28.62
CA LEU A 197 -6.39 6.29 28.64
C LEU A 197 -5.44 6.29 29.84
N SER A 198 -5.96 6.05 31.06
CA SER A 198 -5.12 5.98 32.26
C SER A 198 -4.12 4.83 32.20
N HIS A 199 -4.48 3.70 31.60
CA HIS A 199 -3.56 2.60 31.36
C HIS A 199 -2.44 3.00 30.40
N PHE A 200 -2.78 3.61 29.27
CA PHE A 200 -1.81 4.08 28.27
C PHE A 200 -0.84 5.11 28.86
N ASP A 201 -1.34 6.05 29.66
CA ASP A 201 -0.51 7.01 30.39
C ASP A 201 0.50 6.30 31.31
N ALA A 202 0.05 5.25 32.03
CA ALA A 202 0.91 4.49 32.94
C ALA A 202 2.03 3.72 32.22
N ILE A 203 1.76 3.24 31.00
CA ILE A 203 2.75 2.57 30.15
C ILE A 203 3.44 3.51 29.14
N GLN A 204 3.28 4.84 29.31
CA GLN A 204 3.89 5.89 28.47
C GLN A 204 3.57 5.76 26.97
N LEU A 205 2.35 5.31 26.63
CA LEU A 205 1.83 5.32 25.27
C LEU A 205 0.97 6.56 25.02
N ASP A 206 1.31 7.29 23.96
CA ASP A 206 0.56 8.47 23.55
C ASP A 206 -0.74 8.11 22.81
N MET A 207 -1.88 8.60 23.29
CA MET A 207 -3.20 8.29 22.71
C MET A 207 -3.38 8.87 21.31
N ALA A 208 -2.79 10.03 21.01
CA ALA A 208 -2.83 10.64 19.69
C ALA A 208 -1.98 9.84 18.69
N GLU A 209 -0.82 9.34 19.10
CA GLU A 209 -0.03 8.41 18.28
C GLU A 209 -0.82 7.13 17.94
N ILE A 210 -1.50 6.54 18.91
CA ILE A 210 -2.33 5.34 18.68
C ILE A 210 -3.54 5.66 17.79
N PHE A 211 -4.15 6.83 17.92
CA PHE A 211 -5.22 7.29 17.03
C PHE A 211 -4.75 7.47 15.59
N ILE A 212 -3.59 8.11 15.39
CA ILE A 212 -3.01 8.28 14.05
C ILE A 212 -2.66 6.91 13.47
N ALA A 213 -2.03 6.02 14.25
CA ALA A 213 -1.78 4.65 13.82
C ALA A 213 -3.09 3.96 13.39
N PHE A 214 -4.16 4.05 14.19
CA PHE A 214 -5.45 3.47 13.86
C PHE A 214 -6.01 3.95 12.50
N ILE A 215 -5.90 5.24 12.19
CA ILE A 215 -6.39 5.80 10.92
C ILE A 215 -5.61 5.27 9.71
N PHE A 216 -4.29 5.09 9.84
CA PHE A 216 -3.41 4.86 8.69
C PHE A 216 -2.90 3.42 8.55
N THR A 217 -2.88 2.62 9.61
CA THR A 217 -2.31 1.26 9.60
C THR A 217 -3.35 0.15 9.64
N VAL A 218 -4.56 0.39 10.16
CA VAL A 218 -5.61 -0.63 10.27
C VAL A 218 -6.00 -1.12 8.88
N SER A 219 -5.85 -2.42 8.66
CA SER A 219 -6.07 -3.09 7.38
C SER A 219 -7.45 -3.74 7.36
N LEU A 220 -8.47 -2.95 7.03
CA LEU A 220 -9.85 -3.43 6.98
C LEU A 220 -10.18 -4.04 5.61
N PRO A 221 -11.15 -4.98 5.55
CA PRO A 221 -11.77 -5.37 4.29
C PRO A 221 -12.22 -4.14 3.52
N ILE A 222 -12.03 -4.17 2.22
CA ILE A 222 -12.21 -2.96 1.41
C ILE A 222 -13.67 -2.49 1.39
N SER A 223 -14.62 -3.40 1.52
CA SER A 223 -16.04 -3.13 1.74
C SER A 223 -16.31 -2.34 3.04
N CYS A 224 -15.59 -2.66 4.13
CA CYS A 224 -15.63 -1.91 5.39
C CYS A 224 -15.08 -0.49 5.19
N ILE A 225 -13.93 -0.37 4.50
CA ILE A 225 -13.30 0.94 4.20
C ILE A 225 -14.27 1.83 3.44
N TYR A 226 -14.94 1.31 2.39
CA TYR A 226 -15.88 2.14 1.62
C TYR A 226 -17.15 2.50 2.40
N THR A 227 -17.61 1.64 3.31
CA THR A 227 -18.74 1.98 4.20
C THR A 227 -18.36 3.08 5.19
N PHE A 228 -17.14 3.03 5.74
CA PHE A 228 -16.61 4.10 6.58
C PHE A 228 -16.42 5.39 5.77
N PHE A 229 -15.95 5.26 4.54
CA PHE A 229 -15.75 6.38 3.62
C PHE A 229 -17.06 7.06 3.24
N ASP A 230 -18.12 6.30 2.98
CA ASP A 230 -19.48 6.81 2.74
C ASP A 230 -19.94 7.72 3.89
N ALA A 231 -19.75 7.26 5.13
CA ALA A 231 -20.07 8.06 6.30
C ALA A 231 -19.15 9.28 6.46
N PHE A 232 -17.85 9.13 6.18
CA PHE A 232 -16.87 10.22 6.24
C PHE A 232 -17.22 11.34 5.27
N LEU A 233 -17.62 11.04 4.04
CA LEU A 233 -18.05 12.05 3.06
C LEU A 233 -19.27 12.84 3.53
N ASN A 234 -20.18 12.21 4.29
CA ASN A 234 -21.38 12.87 4.80
C ASN A 234 -21.17 13.61 6.13
N GLU A 235 -20.41 13.04 7.08
CA GLU A 235 -20.26 13.58 8.44
C GLU A 235 -18.89 14.18 8.75
N GLY A 236 -17.93 14.03 7.85
CA GLY A 236 -16.56 14.54 7.92
C GLY A 236 -15.65 13.83 8.92
N LYS A 237 -14.57 14.50 9.34
CA LYS A 237 -13.51 13.94 10.21
C LYS A 237 -14.01 13.40 11.56
N LYS A 238 -15.20 13.83 12.01
CA LYS A 238 -15.91 13.25 13.15
C LYS A 238 -15.98 11.72 13.12
N VAL A 239 -16.15 11.15 11.93
CA VAL A 239 -16.28 9.70 11.72
C VAL A 239 -15.02 8.96 12.17
N LEU A 240 -13.84 9.56 12.01
CA LEU A 240 -12.56 8.99 12.43
C LEU A 240 -12.52 8.82 13.96
N TYR A 241 -12.88 9.87 14.72
CA TYR A 241 -12.96 9.78 16.19
C TYR A 241 -14.01 8.78 16.64
N ARG A 242 -15.17 8.76 15.97
CA ARG A 242 -16.27 7.85 16.31
C ARG A 242 -15.81 6.40 16.24
N PHE A 243 -15.23 6.01 15.11
CA PHE A 243 -14.78 4.64 14.94
C PHE A 243 -13.59 4.32 15.85
N PHE A 244 -12.64 5.23 16.04
CA PHE A 244 -11.57 4.98 17.00
C PHE A 244 -12.07 4.76 18.43
N ILE A 245 -13.02 5.57 18.91
CA ILE A 245 -13.63 5.40 20.24
C ILE A 245 -14.35 4.05 20.33
N GLN A 246 -15.10 3.66 19.29
CA GLN A 246 -15.77 2.37 19.28
C GLN A 246 -14.78 1.20 19.28
N PHE A 247 -13.67 1.31 18.55
CA PHE A 247 -12.56 0.36 18.60
C PHE A 247 -12.03 0.21 20.03
N ILE A 248 -11.75 1.31 20.73
CA ILE A 248 -11.26 1.27 22.12
C ILE A 248 -12.27 0.57 23.04
N VAL A 249 -13.56 0.84 22.86
CA VAL A 249 -14.61 0.19 23.64
C VAL A 249 -14.67 -1.30 23.38
N CYS A 250 -14.69 -1.70 22.10
CA CYS A 250 -14.79 -3.09 21.67
C CYS A 250 -13.59 -3.92 22.14
N GLU A 251 -12.39 -3.36 22.02
CA GLU A 251 -11.13 -4.05 22.33
C GLU A 251 -10.58 -3.68 23.72
N LYS A 252 -11.41 -3.12 24.61
CA LYS A 252 -11.00 -2.62 25.93
C LYS A 252 -10.16 -3.63 26.71
N THR A 253 -10.59 -4.90 26.73
CA THR A 253 -9.90 -5.95 27.48
C THR A 253 -8.51 -6.26 26.92
N GLY A 254 -8.35 -6.30 25.60
CA GLY A 254 -7.05 -6.46 24.95
C GLY A 254 -6.14 -5.27 25.18
N LEU A 255 -6.68 -4.04 25.05
CA LEU A 255 -5.93 -2.80 25.24
C LEU A 255 -5.45 -2.61 26.69
N LEU A 256 -6.22 -3.04 27.70
CA LEU A 256 -5.80 -3.01 29.11
C LEU A 256 -4.73 -4.04 29.46
N LYS A 257 -4.57 -5.09 28.64
CA LYS A 257 -3.50 -6.10 28.78
C LYS A 257 -2.22 -5.72 28.03
N ALA A 258 -2.33 -4.82 27.06
CA ALA A 258 -1.19 -4.35 26.28
C ALA A 258 -0.15 -3.66 27.18
N LYS A 259 1.13 -3.98 26.99
CA LYS A 259 2.25 -3.44 27.80
C LYS A 259 3.09 -2.42 27.05
N ASN A 260 2.99 -2.41 25.73
CA ASN A 260 3.79 -1.59 24.83
C ASN A 260 3.08 -1.44 23.48
N LYS A 261 3.67 -0.65 22.58
CA LYS A 261 3.11 -0.36 21.26
C LYS A 261 2.90 -1.61 20.41
N GLU A 262 3.85 -2.55 20.42
CA GLU A 262 3.76 -3.82 19.66
C GLU A 262 2.52 -4.63 20.09
N SER A 263 2.26 -4.72 21.39
CA SER A 263 1.06 -5.41 21.89
C SER A 263 -0.26 -4.71 21.50
N VAL A 264 -0.27 -3.38 21.33
CA VAL A 264 -1.43 -2.66 20.78
C VAL A 264 -1.62 -2.98 19.30
N LEU A 265 -0.52 -3.10 18.53
CA LEU A 265 -0.60 -3.48 17.12
C LEU A 265 -1.12 -4.92 16.94
N LYS A 266 -0.85 -5.84 17.88
CA LYS A 266 -1.48 -7.18 17.90
C LYS A 266 -3.00 -7.07 18.07
N VAL A 267 -3.48 -6.21 18.95
CA VAL A 267 -4.92 -5.92 19.10
C VAL A 267 -5.50 -5.33 17.81
N PHE A 268 -4.76 -4.48 17.08
CA PHE A 268 -5.21 -4.00 15.76
C PHE A 268 -5.38 -5.15 14.77
N ALA A 269 -4.42 -6.08 14.70
CA ALA A 269 -4.50 -7.22 13.80
C ALA A 269 -5.70 -8.13 14.14
N GLU A 270 -5.90 -8.46 15.41
CA GLU A 270 -7.06 -9.24 15.87
C GLU A 270 -8.38 -8.54 15.55
N PHE A 271 -8.46 -7.22 15.75
CA PHE A 271 -9.61 -6.42 15.37
C PHE A 271 -9.87 -6.46 13.86
N CYS A 272 -8.83 -6.35 13.02
CA CYS A 272 -8.96 -6.46 11.56
C CYS A 272 -9.51 -7.82 11.13
N GLU A 273 -9.10 -8.90 11.80
CA GLU A 273 -9.64 -10.23 11.56
C GLU A 273 -11.13 -10.32 11.91
N LYS A 274 -11.54 -9.80 13.07
CA LYS A 274 -12.97 -9.75 13.47
C LYS A 274 -13.80 -8.96 12.46
N MET A 275 -13.26 -7.87 11.92
CA MET A 275 -13.92 -7.01 10.94
C MET A 275 -14.17 -7.68 9.57
N LYS A 276 -13.60 -8.86 9.31
CA LYS A 276 -13.95 -9.69 8.14
C LYS A 276 -15.32 -10.34 8.26
N ASN A 277 -15.80 -10.56 9.49
CA ASN A 277 -17.13 -11.08 9.77
C ASN A 277 -18.18 -9.95 9.64
N ILE A 278 -19.20 -10.18 8.83
CA ILE A 278 -20.21 -9.17 8.50
C ILE A 278 -21.07 -8.76 9.69
N ASP A 279 -21.42 -9.71 10.57
CA ASP A 279 -22.30 -9.44 11.71
C ASP A 279 -21.56 -8.66 12.79
N PHE A 280 -20.30 -9.00 13.03
CA PHE A 280 -19.42 -8.18 13.86
C PHE A 280 -19.29 -6.76 13.29
N PHE A 281 -19.07 -6.62 11.98
CA PHE A 281 -18.99 -5.32 11.32
C PHE A 281 -20.27 -4.49 11.48
N ARG A 282 -21.45 -5.12 11.31
CA ARG A 282 -22.76 -4.46 11.49
C ARG A 282 -22.96 -4.00 12.93
N SER A 283 -22.73 -4.89 13.91
CA SER A 283 -22.83 -4.55 15.33
C SER A 283 -21.89 -3.40 15.69
N TYR A 284 -20.64 -3.45 15.20
CA TYR A 284 -19.66 -2.40 15.40
C TYR A 284 -20.14 -1.04 14.87
N LEU A 285 -20.71 -1.01 13.66
CA LEU A 285 -21.27 0.20 13.08
C LEU A 285 -22.44 0.75 13.91
N GLU A 286 -23.38 -0.11 14.31
CA GLU A 286 -24.54 0.30 15.08
C GLU A 286 -24.14 0.90 16.42
N ASP A 287 -23.29 0.21 17.17
CA ASP A 287 -22.76 0.68 18.46
C ASP A 287 -21.96 1.99 18.30
N ALA A 288 -21.16 2.10 17.24
CA ALA A 288 -20.40 3.31 16.96
C ALA A 288 -21.33 4.52 16.82
N TYR A 289 -22.52 4.37 16.21
CA TYR A 289 -23.46 5.46 15.98
C TYR A 289 -24.46 5.69 17.11
N ASP A 290 -24.73 4.68 17.95
CA ASP A 290 -25.52 4.82 19.17
C ASP A 290 -24.83 5.75 20.18
N ARG A 291 -23.50 5.65 20.29
CA ARG A 291 -22.71 6.54 21.15
C ARG A 291 -22.81 8.00 20.68
N SER A 292 -23.26 8.86 21.60
CA SER A 292 -23.34 10.31 21.32
C SER A 292 -21.95 10.92 21.15
N LEU A 293 -21.74 11.50 19.97
CA LEU A 293 -20.57 12.31 19.62
C LEU A 293 -21.06 13.48 18.77
N SER A 294 -20.81 14.71 19.22
CA SER A 294 -21.23 15.95 18.56
C SER A 294 -20.02 16.85 18.35
N ARG A 295 -19.97 17.56 17.22
CA ARG A 295 -18.90 18.52 16.93
C ARG A 295 -18.89 19.64 17.97
N SER A 296 -20.01 20.36 18.10
CA SER A 296 -20.13 21.49 19.02
C SER A 296 -19.94 21.13 20.50
N ARG A 297 -20.47 19.97 20.93
CA ARG A 297 -20.46 19.58 22.36
C ARG A 297 -19.20 18.83 22.79
N HIS A 298 -18.51 18.16 21.87
CA HIS A 298 -17.40 17.27 22.24
C HIS A 298 -16.12 17.61 21.47
N ILE A 299 -16.16 17.63 20.13
CA ILE A 299 -14.93 17.76 19.31
C ILE A 299 -14.34 19.18 19.38
N CYS A 300 -15.14 20.22 19.14
CA CYS A 300 -14.62 21.59 19.15
C CYS A 300 -14.07 21.99 20.54
N PRO A 301 -14.75 21.69 21.67
CA PRO A 301 -14.17 21.92 22.99
C PRO A 301 -12.86 21.13 23.21
N ALA A 302 -12.81 19.86 22.78
CA ALA A 302 -11.61 19.03 22.88
C ALA A 302 -10.43 19.62 22.08
N GLU A 303 -10.67 20.11 20.85
CA GLU A 303 -9.66 20.78 20.03
C GLU A 303 -9.15 22.08 20.68
N VAL A 304 -10.03 22.87 21.30
CA VAL A 304 -9.64 24.09 22.04
C VAL A 304 -8.77 23.75 23.25
N ILE A 305 -9.10 22.70 24.01
CA ILE A 305 -8.30 22.24 25.15
C ILE A 305 -6.94 21.73 24.66
N ALA A 306 -6.91 20.93 23.59
CA ALA A 306 -5.68 20.44 22.99
C ALA A 306 -4.77 21.60 22.52
N GLN A 307 -5.34 22.62 21.88
CA GLN A 307 -4.62 23.82 21.47
C GLN A 307 -4.00 24.58 22.67
N ARG A 308 -4.72 24.68 23.78
CA ARG A 308 -4.22 25.33 25.01
C ARG A 308 -3.12 24.53 25.71
N ARG A 309 -3.16 23.20 25.64
CA ARG A 309 -2.09 22.34 26.20
C ARG A 309 -0.82 22.35 25.34
N ALA A 310 -0.96 22.60 24.05
CA ALA A 310 0.15 22.61 23.10
C ALA A 310 1.12 23.80 23.28
N SER A 311 0.94 24.67 24.30
CA SER A 311 1.81 25.81 24.59
C SER A 311 3.12 25.48 25.32
N THR A 312 3.38 24.22 25.70
CA THR A 312 4.57 23.83 26.49
C THR A 312 5.45 22.71 25.90
N SER A 313 5.21 22.24 24.67
CA SER A 313 6.16 21.33 24.00
C SER A 313 5.99 21.33 22.47
N ILE A 314 6.17 22.48 21.84
CA ILE A 314 6.28 22.59 20.36
C ILE A 314 7.64 22.03 19.87
N SER A 315 8.60 21.84 20.78
CA SER A 315 9.98 21.41 20.48
C SER A 315 10.14 19.91 20.16
N SER A 316 9.13 19.07 20.41
CA SER A 316 9.18 17.63 20.12
C SER A 316 8.52 17.23 18.78
N ILE A 317 8.00 18.22 18.03
CA ILE A 317 7.23 18.03 16.80
C ILE A 317 8.03 17.45 15.61
N PRO A 318 9.29 17.85 15.35
CA PRO A 318 10.10 17.18 14.32
C PRO A 318 10.19 15.67 14.59
N LYS A 319 10.40 15.28 15.86
CA LYS A 319 10.47 13.88 16.27
C LYS A 319 9.15 13.13 16.11
N LEU A 320 7.99 13.78 16.27
CA LEU A 320 6.68 13.11 16.06
C LEU A 320 6.37 12.97 14.56
N ALA A 321 6.69 13.96 13.72
CA ALA A 321 6.55 13.83 12.27
C ALA A 321 7.49 12.76 11.68
N ASP A 322 8.74 12.70 12.17
CA ASP A 322 9.72 11.68 11.81
C ASP A 322 9.36 10.31 12.41
N ARG A 323 8.84 10.25 13.65
CA ARG A 323 8.29 9.01 14.23
C ARG A 323 7.05 8.54 13.50
N LEU A 324 6.17 9.45 13.05
CA LEU A 324 5.04 9.10 12.22
C LEU A 324 5.54 8.57 10.87
N HIS A 325 6.54 9.19 10.23
CA HIS A 325 7.21 8.64 9.04
C HIS A 325 7.79 7.23 9.28
N ASN A 326 8.47 7.01 10.40
CA ASN A 326 9.01 5.70 10.79
C ASN A 326 7.89 4.68 11.08
N LEU A 327 6.79 5.10 11.71
CA LEU A 327 5.60 4.27 11.92
C LEU A 327 4.83 3.99 10.63
N PHE A 328 4.91 4.88 9.64
CA PHE A 328 4.38 4.68 8.30
C PHE A 328 5.24 3.67 7.50
N SER A 329 6.54 3.58 7.80
CA SER A 329 7.43 2.53 7.29
C SER A 329 7.23 1.18 8.02
N GLU A 330 7.11 1.18 9.35
CA GLU A 330 6.85 -0.02 10.17
C GLU A 330 5.41 -0.57 9.98
N GLY A 331 4.41 0.30 9.82
CA GLY A 331 3.03 -0.10 9.51
C GLY A 331 2.87 -0.72 8.12
N ASN A 332 3.79 -0.44 7.20
CA ASN A 332 3.92 -1.11 5.92
C ASN A 332 4.64 -2.47 6.04
N GLU A 333 5.42 -2.72 7.09
CA GLU A 333 5.90 -4.07 7.41
C GLU A 333 4.78 -4.94 8.00
N MET A 334 3.93 -4.39 8.88
CA MET A 334 2.77 -5.12 9.39
C MET A 334 1.66 -5.37 8.35
N ASN A 335 1.52 -4.50 7.34
CA ASN A 335 0.62 -4.75 6.19
C ASN A 335 1.15 -5.79 5.19
N ARG A 336 2.43 -6.19 5.25
CA ARG A 336 2.92 -7.35 4.46
C ARG A 336 2.32 -8.67 4.95
N ASN A 337 1.84 -8.73 6.19
CA ASN A 337 1.33 -9.96 6.79
C ASN A 337 -0.20 -10.17 6.64
N LEU A 338 -0.94 -9.24 6.01
CA LEU A 338 -2.42 -9.28 6.01
C LEU A 338 -3.10 -9.10 4.65
N VAL A 339 -2.35 -8.92 3.56
CA VAL A 339 -2.88 -9.24 2.23
C VAL A 339 -2.78 -10.75 2.09
N GLY A 340 -3.90 -11.44 1.88
CA GLY A 340 -3.91 -12.89 1.67
C GLY A 340 -2.96 -13.29 0.55
N GLU A 341 -1.76 -13.70 0.91
CA GLU A 341 -0.77 -14.32 0.06
C GLU A 341 -0.46 -15.66 0.71
N SER A 342 -0.51 -16.74 -0.08
CA SER A 342 0.10 -18.01 0.30
C SER A 342 1.48 -17.69 0.86
N ARG A 343 1.80 -18.25 2.03
CA ARG A 343 3.07 -17.97 2.71
C ARG A 343 4.20 -18.16 1.69
N ALA A 344 5.17 -17.25 1.65
CA ALA A 344 6.35 -17.38 0.79
C ALA A 344 7.04 -18.76 0.95
N SER A 345 6.85 -19.42 2.11
CA SER A 345 7.21 -20.81 2.41
C SER A 345 6.70 -21.84 1.39
N ASP A 346 5.49 -21.65 0.84
CA ASP A 346 4.86 -22.61 -0.08
C ASP A 346 5.50 -22.58 -1.48
N TYR A 347 6.23 -21.50 -1.79
CA TYR A 347 6.84 -21.27 -3.11
C TYR A 347 8.33 -21.64 -3.16
N LEU A 348 9.07 -21.47 -2.05
CA LEU A 348 10.50 -21.81 -1.96
C LEU A 348 10.74 -23.28 -1.58
N ASN A 349 9.76 -23.95 -0.96
CA ASN A 349 9.76 -25.39 -0.63
C ASN A 349 11.04 -25.92 0.06
N GLY A 350 11.79 -25.05 0.78
CA GLY A 350 13.04 -25.42 1.46
C GLY A 350 14.21 -25.74 0.54
N GLN A 351 14.16 -25.32 -0.74
CA GLN A 351 15.13 -25.76 -1.75
C GLN A 351 16.41 -24.94 -1.80
N SER A 352 16.43 -23.73 -1.22
CA SER A 352 17.60 -22.84 -1.21
C SER A 352 18.22 -22.79 0.18
N VAL A 353 19.55 -22.81 0.25
CA VAL A 353 20.31 -22.61 1.50
C VAL A 353 20.91 -21.21 1.61
N LEU A 354 20.92 -20.44 0.52
CA LEU A 354 21.54 -19.11 0.47
C LEU A 354 20.58 -17.96 0.79
N ILE A 355 19.27 -18.22 0.86
CA ILE A 355 18.27 -17.19 1.16
C ILE A 355 17.35 -17.62 2.30
N SER A 356 17.15 -16.71 3.27
CA SER A 356 16.16 -16.92 4.31
C SER A 356 14.73 -16.70 3.79
N GLN A 357 13.73 -17.20 4.51
CA GLN A 357 12.33 -16.95 4.14
C GLN A 357 11.97 -15.47 4.21
N GLU A 358 12.54 -14.74 5.17
CA GLU A 358 12.32 -13.31 5.37
C GLU A 358 12.89 -12.52 4.19
N ASP A 359 14.12 -12.81 3.79
CA ASP A 359 14.76 -12.18 2.63
C ASP A 359 14.05 -12.51 1.32
N PHE A 360 13.59 -13.76 1.15
CA PHE A 360 12.84 -14.17 -0.01
C PHE A 360 11.50 -13.45 -0.12
N SER A 361 10.82 -13.18 1.01
CA SER A 361 9.57 -12.40 1.00
C SER A 361 9.76 -10.99 0.43
N ILE A 362 10.94 -10.38 0.67
CA ILE A 362 11.30 -9.08 0.12
C ILE A 362 11.44 -9.19 -1.39
N ILE A 363 12.25 -10.14 -1.89
CA ILE A 363 12.41 -10.36 -3.34
C ILE A 363 11.08 -10.70 -4.03
N HIS A 364 10.28 -11.59 -3.43
CA HIS A 364 8.99 -12.03 -3.93
C HIS A 364 8.04 -10.85 -4.16
N SER A 365 8.06 -9.85 -3.26
CA SER A 365 7.23 -8.66 -3.39
C SER A 365 7.54 -7.83 -4.65
N TYR A 366 8.75 -7.93 -5.21
CA TYR A 366 9.19 -7.24 -6.45
C TYR A 366 9.06 -8.08 -7.73
N LEU A 367 8.70 -9.36 -7.63
CA LEU A 367 8.54 -10.23 -8.80
C LEU A 367 7.39 -9.78 -9.72
N PRO A 368 7.50 -10.00 -11.04
CA PRO A 368 6.38 -9.83 -11.96
C PRO A 368 5.16 -10.67 -11.57
N ARG A 369 3.97 -10.07 -11.65
CA ARG A 369 2.71 -10.70 -11.23
C ARG A 369 2.44 -12.07 -11.84
N ILE A 370 2.86 -12.26 -13.09
CA ILE A 370 2.61 -13.48 -13.84
C ILE A 370 3.34 -14.71 -13.24
N ILE A 371 4.44 -14.49 -12.52
CA ILE A 371 5.25 -15.53 -11.88
C ILE A 371 5.18 -15.52 -10.35
N LYS A 372 4.54 -14.51 -9.74
CA LYS A 372 4.42 -14.42 -8.26
C LYS A 372 3.78 -15.64 -7.61
N SER A 373 2.90 -16.33 -8.34
CA SER A 373 2.23 -17.54 -7.86
C SER A 373 2.89 -18.84 -8.33
N SER A 374 4.04 -18.77 -9.00
CA SER A 374 4.79 -19.96 -9.45
C SER A 374 5.69 -20.46 -8.34
N LYS A 375 5.79 -21.79 -8.21
CA LYS A 375 6.78 -22.42 -7.33
C LYS A 375 8.17 -22.28 -7.92
N LEU A 376 9.17 -22.18 -7.05
CA LEU A 376 10.57 -22.21 -7.44
C LEU A 376 11.12 -23.64 -7.36
N SER A 377 12.01 -23.96 -8.28
CA SER A 377 12.85 -25.15 -8.25
C SER A 377 14.32 -24.75 -8.19
N LEU A 378 15.10 -25.36 -7.31
CA LEU A 378 16.57 -25.31 -7.38
C LEU A 378 17.01 -25.99 -8.69
N CYS A 379 17.60 -25.20 -9.57
CA CYS A 379 18.07 -25.64 -10.87
C CYS A 379 19.56 -25.96 -10.84
N TYR A 380 20.34 -25.20 -10.06
CA TYR A 380 21.78 -25.33 -9.99
C TYR A 380 22.28 -24.85 -8.62
N ARG A 381 23.26 -25.55 -8.05
CA ARG A 381 24.03 -25.14 -6.87
C ARG A 381 25.51 -25.39 -7.12
N LEU A 382 26.35 -24.37 -6.99
CA LEU A 382 27.78 -24.46 -7.28
C LEU A 382 28.49 -25.54 -6.45
N SER A 383 28.14 -25.66 -5.17
CA SER A 383 28.69 -26.68 -4.27
C SER A 383 28.30 -28.13 -4.62
N GLU A 384 27.24 -28.35 -5.41
CA GLU A 384 26.77 -29.68 -5.82
C GLU A 384 27.06 -29.99 -7.30
N ASP A 385 26.87 -29.01 -8.19
CA ASP A 385 26.90 -29.17 -9.64
C ASP A 385 28.24 -28.75 -10.28
N GLY A 386 29.18 -28.21 -9.48
CA GLY A 386 30.54 -27.85 -9.89
C GLY A 386 30.66 -26.46 -10.52
N THR A 387 31.88 -25.95 -10.67
CA THR A 387 32.18 -24.52 -10.92
C THR A 387 32.15 -24.07 -12.39
N SER A 388 31.53 -24.84 -13.30
CA SER A 388 31.53 -24.50 -14.73
C SER A 388 30.34 -23.65 -15.14
N PHE A 389 30.57 -22.53 -15.84
CA PHE A 389 29.53 -21.73 -16.50
C PHE A 389 28.67 -22.58 -17.46
N LYS A 390 29.30 -23.54 -18.16
CA LYS A 390 28.58 -24.44 -19.07
C LYS A 390 27.56 -25.29 -18.32
N SER A 391 27.92 -25.82 -17.15
CA SER A 391 27.00 -26.58 -16.29
C SER A 391 25.88 -25.69 -15.78
N MET A 392 26.21 -24.50 -15.26
CA MET A 392 25.22 -23.53 -14.77
C MET A 392 24.19 -23.13 -15.84
N ILE A 393 24.65 -22.84 -17.07
CA ILE A 393 23.78 -22.48 -18.20
C ILE A 393 22.92 -23.68 -18.63
N ALA A 394 23.50 -24.89 -18.69
CA ALA A 394 22.78 -26.10 -19.09
C ALA A 394 21.67 -26.49 -18.10
N SER A 395 21.87 -26.22 -16.81
CA SER A 395 20.90 -26.48 -15.75
C SER A 395 19.76 -25.45 -15.70
N ALA A 396 19.92 -24.29 -16.36
CA ALA A 396 18.90 -23.25 -16.37
C ALA A 396 17.70 -23.63 -17.27
N PRO A 397 16.44 -23.46 -16.81
CA PRO A 397 15.26 -23.73 -17.64
C PRO A 397 15.18 -22.81 -18.86
N SER A 398 14.71 -23.34 -19.99
CA SER A 398 14.83 -22.67 -21.30
C SER A 398 13.94 -21.44 -21.52
N TYR A 399 12.84 -21.28 -20.76
CA TYR A 399 11.83 -20.25 -21.04
C TYR A 399 11.25 -19.55 -19.81
N THR A 400 11.86 -19.72 -18.64
CA THR A 400 11.32 -19.16 -17.38
C THR A 400 12.31 -18.17 -16.78
N PRO A 401 11.83 -17.06 -16.18
CA PRO A 401 12.68 -16.19 -15.36
C PRO A 401 13.40 -17.00 -14.27
N ILE A 402 14.47 -16.45 -13.72
CA ILE A 402 15.31 -17.11 -12.71
C ILE A 402 15.71 -16.12 -11.62
N ILE A 403 15.87 -16.61 -10.40
CA ILE A 403 16.58 -15.90 -9.33
C ILE A 403 18.00 -16.47 -9.24
N LEU A 404 18.98 -15.59 -9.39
CA LEU A 404 20.39 -15.86 -9.16
C LEU A 404 20.75 -15.42 -7.74
N LEU A 405 21.32 -16.31 -6.94
CA LEU A 405 21.82 -16.05 -5.59
C LEU A 405 23.31 -16.34 -5.56
N ILE A 406 24.10 -15.43 -4.99
CA ILE A 406 25.55 -15.52 -4.93
C ILE A 406 25.99 -15.21 -3.51
N LYS A 407 26.62 -16.18 -2.85
CA LYS A 407 27.25 -15.99 -1.55
C LYS A 407 28.73 -15.68 -1.76
N THR A 408 29.18 -14.55 -1.27
CA THR A 408 30.60 -14.16 -1.28
C THR A 408 31.15 -14.09 0.15
N THR A 409 32.46 -13.82 0.26
CA THR A 409 33.13 -13.58 1.54
C THR A 409 32.57 -12.38 2.32
N ASN A 410 31.97 -11.39 1.65
CA ASN A 410 31.52 -10.14 2.30
C ASN A 410 30.00 -9.96 2.32
N GLY A 411 29.23 -10.84 1.67
CA GLY A 411 27.78 -10.70 1.64
C GLY A 411 27.11 -11.73 0.75
N THR A 412 25.79 -11.62 0.66
CA THR A 412 24.97 -12.42 -0.26
C THR A 412 24.23 -11.46 -1.16
N PHE A 413 24.41 -11.64 -2.46
CA PHE A 413 23.88 -10.75 -3.49
C PHE A 413 23.15 -11.58 -4.54
N GLY A 414 22.39 -10.93 -5.39
CA GLY A 414 21.70 -11.66 -6.44
C GLY A 414 20.94 -10.79 -7.40
N ALA A 415 20.28 -11.47 -8.34
CA ALA A 415 19.45 -10.84 -9.33
C ALA A 415 18.22 -11.66 -9.64
N PHE A 416 17.10 -10.98 -9.87
CA PHE A 416 16.00 -11.56 -10.61
C PHE A 416 16.24 -11.31 -12.10
N LEU A 417 16.42 -12.38 -12.86
CA LEU A 417 16.66 -12.38 -14.29
C LEU A 417 15.35 -12.61 -15.02
N SER A 418 14.96 -11.63 -15.84
CA SER A 418 13.73 -11.71 -16.64
C SER A 418 13.74 -12.77 -17.73
N ASP A 419 14.93 -13.17 -18.16
CA ASP A 419 15.20 -14.22 -19.13
C ASP A 419 16.32 -15.12 -18.56
N PRO A 420 16.28 -16.44 -18.79
CA PRO A 420 17.30 -17.36 -18.27
C PRO A 420 18.67 -17.09 -18.90
N PRO A 421 19.78 -17.40 -18.19
CA PRO A 421 21.13 -17.30 -18.73
C PRO A 421 21.27 -18.33 -19.85
N ALA A 422 21.29 -17.87 -21.10
CA ALA A 422 21.39 -18.72 -22.27
C ALA A 422 22.23 -18.01 -23.35
N LYS A 423 23.04 -18.79 -24.08
CA LYS A 423 23.79 -18.26 -25.22
C LYS A 423 22.81 -17.67 -26.25
N ARG A 424 23.15 -16.51 -26.81
CA ARG A 424 22.39 -15.83 -27.85
C ARG A 424 23.28 -15.65 -29.07
N ASP A 425 22.70 -15.83 -30.26
CA ASP A 425 23.42 -15.61 -31.50
C ASP A 425 23.81 -14.13 -31.66
N LYS A 426 24.93 -13.91 -32.37
CA LYS A 426 25.87 -12.77 -32.38
C LYS A 426 25.34 -11.33 -32.60
N ASN A 427 24.05 -11.07 -32.51
CA ASN A 427 23.46 -9.76 -32.84
C ASN A 427 23.11 -8.87 -31.64
N GLY A 428 23.46 -9.26 -30.41
CA GLY A 428 23.32 -8.37 -29.24
C GLY A 428 24.10 -8.86 -28.02
N ARG A 429 24.97 -8.00 -27.47
CA ARG A 429 25.76 -8.30 -26.26
C ARG A 429 24.88 -8.39 -25.00
N TYR A 430 23.77 -7.66 -24.96
CA TYR A 430 22.85 -7.64 -23.83
C TYR A 430 21.43 -8.04 -24.24
N PHE A 431 20.76 -8.80 -23.37
CA PHE A 431 19.36 -9.21 -23.48
C PHE A 431 18.67 -9.03 -22.12
N GLY A 432 17.38 -9.38 -22.05
CA GLY A 432 16.56 -9.19 -20.86
C GLY A 432 15.56 -8.05 -21.01
N ARG A 433 14.69 -7.92 -20.02
CA ARG A 433 13.63 -6.91 -19.92
C ARG A 433 13.84 -6.02 -18.70
N SER A 434 13.16 -4.87 -18.69
CA SER A 434 13.13 -3.93 -17.56
C SER A 434 12.54 -4.50 -16.26
N SER A 435 12.02 -5.72 -16.28
CA SER A 435 11.65 -6.44 -15.07
C SER A 435 12.84 -7.01 -14.29
N THR A 436 14.03 -7.15 -14.90
CA THR A 436 15.28 -7.55 -14.21
C THR A 436 15.62 -6.55 -13.10
N PHE A 437 16.11 -7.05 -11.97
CA PHE A 437 16.62 -6.22 -10.87
C PHE A 437 17.70 -6.96 -10.09
N VAL A 438 18.55 -6.22 -9.37
CA VAL A 438 19.57 -6.80 -8.48
C VAL A 438 19.26 -6.50 -7.02
N PHE A 439 19.86 -7.25 -6.10
CA PHE A 439 19.62 -7.09 -4.68
C PHE A 439 20.84 -7.48 -3.84
N SER A 440 20.92 -6.89 -2.64
CA SER A 440 21.76 -7.34 -1.52
C SER A 440 20.86 -8.00 -0.47
N LEU A 441 21.37 -9.00 0.24
CA LEU A 441 20.70 -9.59 1.42
C LEU A 441 21.38 -9.18 2.74
N ASN A 442 22.46 -8.41 2.68
CA ASN A 442 23.23 -8.00 3.85
C ASN A 442 23.54 -6.49 3.79
N PRO A 443 22.57 -5.59 4.08
CA PRO A 443 21.15 -5.84 4.40
C PRO A 443 20.27 -6.09 3.15
N ALA A 444 19.05 -6.60 3.37
CA ALA A 444 18.08 -6.90 2.31
C ALA A 444 17.56 -5.64 1.60
N ILE A 445 18.12 -5.33 0.42
CA ILE A 445 17.79 -4.15 -0.39
C ILE A 445 17.64 -4.55 -1.86
N ILE A 446 16.56 -4.08 -2.50
CA ILE A 446 16.31 -4.27 -3.94
C ILE A 446 16.69 -3.00 -4.71
N TYR A 447 17.50 -3.15 -5.76
CA TYR A 447 17.89 -2.07 -6.66
C TYR A 447 17.23 -2.25 -8.02
N LYS A 448 16.35 -1.31 -8.37
CA LYS A 448 15.60 -1.31 -9.62
C LYS A 448 15.26 0.11 -10.06
N LYS A 449 15.90 0.58 -11.13
CA LYS A 449 15.65 1.89 -11.70
C LYS A 449 14.27 1.96 -12.37
N GLN A 450 13.47 2.98 -12.04
CA GLN A 450 12.09 3.12 -12.53
C GLN A 450 12.00 3.61 -13.99
N ASN A 451 12.91 4.48 -14.41
CA ASN A 451 13.01 5.02 -15.77
C ASN A 451 14.38 4.63 -16.35
N ASN A 452 14.44 3.51 -17.05
CA ASN A 452 15.70 3.01 -17.56
C ASN A 452 16.08 3.69 -18.88
N PHE A 453 17.29 4.27 -18.95
CA PHE A 453 17.83 4.92 -20.14
C PHE A 453 18.66 3.97 -21.00
N ASN A 454 18.96 2.75 -20.52
CA ASN A 454 19.73 1.75 -21.25
C ASN A 454 19.10 0.34 -21.15
N ASN A 455 19.50 -0.56 -22.04
CA ASN A 455 18.99 -1.93 -22.10
C ASN A 455 20.06 -2.98 -21.71
N LEU A 456 21.01 -2.59 -20.85
CA LEU A 456 22.16 -3.42 -20.46
C LEU A 456 21.80 -4.38 -19.31
N PHE A 457 20.79 -5.23 -19.49
CA PHE A 457 20.26 -6.04 -18.37
C PHE A 457 21.08 -7.30 -18.07
N ILE A 458 21.26 -8.17 -19.07
CA ILE A 458 21.93 -9.47 -18.91
C ILE A 458 22.87 -9.68 -20.11
N SER A 459 24.13 -9.98 -19.86
CA SER A 459 25.10 -10.41 -20.88
C SER A 459 25.74 -11.70 -20.40
N ILE A 460 25.85 -12.70 -21.26
CA ILE A 460 26.47 -13.97 -20.93
C ILE A 460 27.28 -14.48 -22.12
N ASP A 461 28.49 -14.96 -21.84
CA ASP A 461 29.36 -15.64 -22.78
C ASP A 461 29.85 -16.98 -22.18
N GLU A 462 30.77 -17.68 -22.84
CA GLU A 462 31.23 -19.00 -22.41
C GLU A 462 31.91 -18.99 -21.02
N ASN A 463 32.54 -17.88 -20.66
CA ASN A 463 33.40 -17.77 -19.47
C ASN A 463 33.03 -16.61 -18.54
N GLU A 464 32.02 -15.80 -18.90
CA GLU A 464 31.65 -14.61 -18.14
C GLU A 464 30.14 -14.34 -18.17
N MET A 465 29.64 -13.72 -17.10
CA MET A 465 28.26 -13.26 -17.01
C MET A 465 28.20 -11.89 -16.33
N MET A 466 27.46 -10.96 -16.94
CA MET A 466 27.21 -9.62 -16.41
C MET A 466 25.72 -9.38 -16.22
N VAL A 467 25.36 -8.77 -15.09
CA VAL A 467 24.01 -8.25 -14.84
C VAL A 467 24.12 -6.75 -14.59
N GLY A 468 23.52 -5.96 -15.49
CA GLY A 468 23.60 -4.50 -15.47
C GLY A 468 24.80 -3.92 -16.22
N GLY A 469 24.75 -2.62 -16.51
CA GLY A 469 25.84 -1.86 -17.10
C GLY A 469 25.68 -0.34 -16.95
N PRO A 470 26.57 0.48 -17.54
CA PRO A 470 27.80 0.08 -18.22
C PRO A 470 28.88 -0.48 -17.27
N LYS A 471 28.84 -0.13 -15.98
CA LYS A 471 29.53 -0.88 -14.93
C LYS A 471 28.56 -1.93 -14.38
N PRO A 472 28.88 -3.23 -14.43
CA PRO A 472 27.95 -4.28 -14.02
C PRO A 472 27.74 -4.29 -12.50
N ALA A 473 26.49 -4.49 -12.09
CA ALA A 473 26.18 -4.71 -10.68
C ALA A 473 26.69 -6.08 -10.20
N ILE A 474 26.65 -7.08 -11.10
CA ILE A 474 27.19 -8.41 -10.87
C ILE A 474 28.01 -8.78 -12.11
N TYR A 475 29.29 -9.08 -11.90
CA TYR A 475 30.18 -9.58 -12.94
C TYR A 475 30.88 -10.85 -12.44
N LEU A 476 30.52 -11.98 -13.03
CA LEU A 476 31.06 -13.29 -12.72
C LEU A 476 32.10 -13.65 -13.77
N MET A 477 33.28 -14.05 -13.31
CA MET A 477 34.42 -14.42 -14.14
C MET A 477 35.13 -15.65 -13.58
N GLU A 478 36.15 -16.12 -14.29
CA GLU A 478 37.10 -17.13 -13.80
C GLU A 478 36.43 -18.45 -13.36
N GLY A 479 35.37 -18.88 -14.04
CA GLY A 479 34.66 -20.13 -13.67
C GLY A 479 33.95 -20.02 -12.32
N LEU A 480 33.18 -18.94 -12.12
CA LEU A 480 32.40 -18.70 -10.90
C LEU A 480 33.25 -18.62 -9.61
N GLN A 481 34.52 -18.24 -9.71
CA GLN A 481 35.41 -18.08 -8.55
C GLN A 481 35.33 -16.70 -7.92
N THR A 482 35.22 -15.66 -8.75
CA THR A 482 35.28 -14.26 -8.31
C THR A 482 34.08 -13.49 -8.83
N MET A 483 33.47 -12.70 -7.95
CA MET A 483 32.45 -11.71 -8.29
C MET A 483 33.05 -10.31 -8.21
N GLN A 484 32.98 -9.55 -9.31
CA GLN A 484 33.21 -8.12 -9.31
C GLN A 484 31.88 -7.35 -9.40
N SER A 485 31.91 -6.11 -8.94
CA SER A 485 30.74 -5.23 -8.94
C SER A 485 31.21 -3.79 -9.11
N GLY A 486 30.34 -2.95 -9.67
CA GLY A 486 30.55 -1.51 -9.76
C GLY A 486 29.23 -0.76 -9.65
N ASP A 487 29.33 0.56 -9.53
CA ASP A 487 28.15 1.44 -9.46
C ASP A 487 27.36 1.36 -10.77
N CYS A 488 26.22 0.67 -10.73
CA CYS A 488 25.52 0.22 -11.91
C CYS A 488 24.39 1.17 -12.28
N GLU A 489 24.50 1.80 -13.45
CA GLU A 489 23.51 2.79 -13.92
C GLU A 489 22.17 2.15 -14.27
N THR A 490 22.17 0.92 -14.82
CA THR A 490 20.95 0.18 -15.19
C THR A 490 20.00 -0.01 -13.99
N PHE A 491 20.55 -0.21 -12.79
CA PHE A 491 19.75 -0.51 -11.59
C PHE A 491 19.81 0.56 -10.51
N GLU A 492 20.68 1.57 -10.65
CA GLU A 492 21.04 2.52 -9.59
C GLU A 492 21.51 1.81 -8.32
N SER A 493 22.31 0.75 -8.51
CA SER A 493 22.93 0.02 -7.40
C SER A 493 24.36 0.51 -7.15
N PRO A 494 24.82 0.53 -5.88
CA PRO A 494 26.24 0.70 -5.58
C PRO A 494 27.01 -0.56 -5.97
N SER A 495 28.35 -0.48 -5.94
CA SER A 495 29.19 -1.69 -5.92
C SER A 495 28.88 -2.57 -4.71
N PHE A 496 28.68 -3.87 -4.94
CA PHE A 496 28.45 -4.88 -3.91
C PHE A 496 29.75 -5.49 -3.35
N CYS A 497 30.83 -5.48 -4.13
CA CYS A 497 32.10 -6.10 -3.78
C CYS A 497 33.16 -5.04 -3.44
N ALA A 498 34.24 -5.49 -2.80
CA ALA A 498 35.46 -4.71 -2.69
C ALA A 498 36.05 -4.39 -4.09
N PRO A 499 36.89 -3.34 -4.22
CA PRO A 499 37.46 -2.94 -5.52
C PRO A 499 38.24 -4.04 -6.27
N LYS A 500 38.73 -5.07 -5.57
CA LYS A 500 39.44 -6.22 -6.17
C LYS A 500 38.52 -7.40 -6.52
N GLY A 501 37.22 -7.29 -6.25
CA GLY A 501 36.27 -8.40 -6.30
C GLY A 501 36.26 -9.22 -5.01
N ASP A 502 35.21 -10.02 -4.85
CA ASP A 502 35.02 -10.93 -3.73
C ASP A 502 35.03 -12.38 -4.23
N MET A 503 35.57 -13.29 -3.40
CA MET A 503 35.51 -14.73 -3.69
C MET A 503 34.09 -15.25 -3.52
N ILE A 504 33.61 -16.03 -4.49
CA ILE A 504 32.32 -16.70 -4.45
C ILE A 504 32.48 -17.98 -3.62
N LEU A 505 31.68 -18.09 -2.56
CA LEU A 505 31.64 -19.25 -1.67
C LEU A 505 30.61 -20.28 -2.14
N ASP A 506 29.46 -19.82 -2.64
CA ASP A 506 28.45 -20.67 -3.26
C ASP A 506 27.53 -19.82 -4.17
N LEU A 507 26.79 -20.48 -5.06
CA LEU A 507 25.87 -19.85 -6.02
C LEU A 507 24.68 -20.77 -6.29
N GLU A 508 23.47 -20.23 -6.28
CA GLU A 508 22.25 -20.96 -6.61
C GLU A 508 21.47 -20.29 -7.76
N LEU A 509 20.88 -21.12 -8.64
CA LEU A 509 19.85 -20.71 -9.60
C LEU A 509 18.51 -21.31 -9.20
N LEU A 510 17.51 -20.45 -9.00
CA LEU A 510 16.12 -20.85 -8.71
C LEU A 510 15.22 -20.51 -9.90
N GLY A 511 14.69 -21.52 -10.59
CA GLY A 511 13.80 -21.37 -11.73
C GLY A 511 12.33 -21.42 -11.36
N PHE A 512 11.48 -20.63 -12.02
CA PHE A 512 10.02 -20.67 -11.80
C PHE A 512 9.36 -21.80 -12.60
N GLN A 513 8.55 -22.63 -11.95
CA GLN A 513 7.79 -23.69 -12.62
C GLN A 513 6.66 -23.12 -13.49
N SER A 514 6.51 -23.67 -14.72
CA SER A 514 5.39 -23.35 -15.61
C SER A 514 4.08 -23.93 -15.06
N ARG A 515 2.97 -23.18 -15.21
CA ARG A 515 1.62 -23.65 -14.83
C ARG A 515 1.03 -24.69 -15.79
N SER A 516 1.73 -25.05 -16.86
CA SER A 516 1.31 -26.10 -17.78
C SER A 516 1.72 -27.48 -17.25
N GLY A 517 0.88 -28.05 -16.39
CA GLY A 517 0.75 -29.50 -16.32
C GLY A 517 0.16 -30.00 -17.64
N ASN A 518 1.01 -30.30 -18.61
CA ASN A 518 0.74 -31.24 -19.69
C ASN A 518 2.09 -31.80 -20.11
N HIS A 519 2.22 -33.13 -20.00
CA HIS A 519 3.23 -33.89 -20.71
C HIS A 519 3.21 -33.47 -22.19
N VAL A 520 4.14 -32.62 -22.60
CA VAL A 520 4.54 -32.57 -24.00
C VAL A 520 5.65 -33.60 -24.10
N GLY A 521 5.25 -34.81 -24.51
CA GLY A 521 6.19 -35.81 -24.98
C GLY A 521 7.09 -35.20 -26.05
N SER A 522 8.36 -35.57 -25.96
CA SER A 522 9.32 -35.65 -27.07
C SER A 522 8.72 -35.36 -28.45
N LEU A 523 8.95 -34.16 -28.96
CA LEU A 523 9.02 -33.92 -30.40
C LEU A 523 10.50 -33.86 -30.75
N LYS A 524 11.03 -35.02 -31.18
CA LYS A 524 12.21 -35.07 -32.03
C LYS A 524 11.87 -34.34 -33.33
N ILE A 525 12.70 -33.38 -33.71
CA ILE A 525 13.18 -33.22 -35.09
C ILE A 525 14.69 -33.11 -35.00
#